data_AF-G2E451-F1
#
_entry.id   AF-G2E451-F1
#
_cell.length_a   1.000
_cell.length_b   1.000
_cell.length_c   1.000
_cell.angle_alpha   90.00
_cell.angle_beta   90.00
_cell.angle_gamma   90.00
#
_symmetry.space_group_name_H-M   'P 1'
#
loop_
_entity.id
_entity.type
_entity.pdbx_description
1 polymer ?
#
loop_
_entity_poly.entity_id
_entity_poly.type
_entity_poly.pdbx_seq_one_letter_code
_entity_poly.pdbx_strand_id
1 'polypeptide(L)'
;MITEPLGQWHKVSVRETKTAIDLAEKIKIWLDVDYRYAEKVVLVGDNPNTPASLYKAFPPEQARRLIDRLEIHYNPKHGSW
;
A
#
# COMPACT_ATOMS: atom_id res chain seq x y z
N MET A 1 -4.60 8.04 4.28
CA MET A 1 -5.98 7.60 4.01
C MET A 1 -5.92 6.68 2.81
N ILE A 2 -6.71 5.61 2.80
CA ILE A 2 -6.97 4.81 1.60
C ILE A 2 -8.46 4.90 1.29
N THR A 3 -8.80 4.89 0.01
CA THR A 3 -10.18 4.92 -0.47
C THR A 3 -10.36 3.79 -1.46
N GLU A 4 -11.45 3.04 -1.33
CA GLU A 4 -11.94 2.12 -2.36
C GLU A 4 -13.23 2.73 -2.95
N PRO A 5 -13.15 3.44 -4.10
CA PRO A 5 -14.29 4.15 -4.63
C PRO A 5 -15.47 3.23 -4.95
N LEU A 6 -15.23 2.05 -5.54
CA LEU A 6 -16.30 1.13 -5.90
C LEU A 6 -16.94 0.46 -4.68
N GLY A 7 -16.18 0.22 -3.61
CA GLY A 7 -16.69 -0.29 -2.34
C GLY A 7 -17.30 0.79 -1.45
N GLN A 8 -17.25 2.06 -1.86
CA GLN A 8 -17.82 3.21 -1.14
C GLN A 8 -17.28 3.34 0.30
N TRP A 9 -16.03 2.98 0.54
CA TRP A 9 -15.40 3.12 1.86
C TRP A 9 -14.01 3.73 1.80
N HIS A 10 -13.62 4.32 2.92
CA HIS A 10 -12.28 4.83 3.14
C HIS A 10 -11.83 4.48 4.55
N LYS A 11 -10.51 4.33 4.72
CA LYS A 11 -9.90 4.06 6.02
C LYS A 11 -8.82 5.08 6.30
N VAL A 12 -8.93 5.70 7.46
CA VAL A 12 -7.99 6.69 7.97
C VAL A 12 -7.18 6.04 9.08
N SER A 13 -5.88 6.29 9.04
CA SER A 13 -4.98 5.86 10.11
C SER A 13 -4.11 7.05 10.47
N VAL A 14 -4.32 7.57 11.68
CA VAL A 14 -3.55 8.66 12.25
C VAL A 14 -2.33 8.06 12.95
N ARG A 15 -1.16 8.63 12.68
CA ARG A 15 0.11 8.26 13.32
C ARG A 15 0.88 9.54 13.59
N GLU A 16 1.77 9.51 14.57
CA GLU A 16 2.63 10.64 14.91
C GLU A 16 3.61 10.98 13.77
N THR A 17 4.06 9.97 13.03
CA THR A 17 4.98 10.13 11.90
C THR A 17 4.45 9.45 10.63
N LYS A 18 5.01 9.86 9.48
CA LYS A 18 4.74 9.29 8.15
C LYS A 18 6.05 8.77 7.56
N THR A 19 6.50 7.60 8.02
CA THR A 19 7.73 6.97 7.54
C THR A 19 7.47 5.90 6.47
N ALA A 20 8.54 5.43 5.83
CA ALA A 20 8.50 4.27 4.95
C ALA A 20 8.00 2.99 5.65
N ILE A 21 8.35 2.83 6.94
CA ILE A 21 7.92 1.68 7.74
C ILE A 21 6.42 1.79 8.02
N ASP A 22 5.92 2.98 8.38
CA ASP A 22 4.47 3.19 8.58
C ASP A 22 3.65 2.87 7.33
N LEU A 23 4.19 3.20 6.15
CA LEU A 23 3.55 2.83 4.89
C LEU A 23 3.54 1.32 4.70
N ALA A 24 4.67 0.65 4.91
CA ALA A 24 4.80 -0.79 4.75
C ALA A 24 3.85 -1.56 5.68
N GLU A 25 3.73 -1.13 6.94
CA GLU A 25 2.77 -1.70 7.90
C GLU A 25 1.32 -1.51 7.46
N LYS A 26 0.96 -0.33 6.93
CA LYS A 26 -0.39 -0.08 6.41
C LYS A 26 -0.71 -1.01 5.24
N ILE A 27 0.21 -1.15 4.29
CA ILE A 27 0.05 -2.05 3.14
C ILE A 27 -0.15 -3.49 3.63
N LYS A 28 0.65 -3.93 4.60
CA LYS A 28 0.48 -5.26 5.19
C LYS A 28 -0.92 -5.46 5.78
N ILE A 29 -1.43 -4.50 6.56
CA ILE A 29 -2.79 -4.56 7.12
C ILE A 29 -3.83 -4.66 6.00
N TRP A 30 -3.69 -3.85 4.94
CA TRP A 30 -4.62 -3.88 3.83
C TRP A 30 -4.64 -5.25 3.15
N LEU A 31 -3.47 -5.82 2.87
CA LEU A 31 -3.39 -7.10 2.15
C LEU A 31 -3.78 -8.30 3.02
N ASP A 32 -3.36 -8.32 4.29
CA ASP A 32 -3.57 -9.48 5.18
C ASP A 32 -4.93 -9.44 5.90
N VAL A 33 -5.55 -8.27 6.06
CA VAL A 33 -6.80 -8.11 6.80
C VAL A 33 -7.92 -7.64 5.89
N ASP A 34 -7.80 -6.42 5.34
CA ASP A 34 -8.91 -5.78 4.61
C ASP A 34 -9.21 -6.48 3.28
N TYR A 35 -8.18 -6.97 2.58
CA TYR A 35 -8.24 -7.65 1.29
C TYR A 35 -7.65 -9.07 1.34
N ARG A 36 -7.83 -9.77 2.47
CA ARG A 36 -7.25 -11.10 2.70
C ARG A 36 -7.59 -12.15 1.63
N TYR A 37 -8.75 -12.02 0.99
CA TYR A 37 -9.24 -12.96 -0.03
C TYR A 37 -8.98 -12.49 -1.47
N ALA A 38 -8.49 -11.27 -1.67
CA ALA A 38 -8.15 -10.77 -2.99
C ALA A 38 -6.83 -11.40 -3.45
N GLU A 39 -6.80 -11.98 -4.64
CA GLU A 39 -5.56 -12.51 -5.22
C GLU A 39 -4.54 -11.39 -5.47
N LYS A 40 -5.03 -10.27 -6.05
CA LYS A 40 -4.27 -9.04 -6.26
C LYS A 40 -5.06 -7.82 -5.81
N VAL A 41 -4.32 -6.79 -5.37
CA VAL A 41 -4.85 -5.48 -5.02
C VAL A 41 -4.16 -4.42 -5.88
N VAL A 42 -4.98 -3.61 -6.56
CA VAL A 42 -4.51 -2.48 -7.36
C VAL A 42 -4.27 -1.29 -6.44
N LEU A 43 -3.01 -0.91 -6.25
CA LEU A 43 -2.60 0.25 -5.47
C LEU A 43 -2.32 1.42 -6.40
N VAL A 44 -3.19 2.43 -6.37
CA VAL A 44 -2.99 3.70 -7.06
C VAL A 44 -2.47 4.73 -6.06
N GLY A 45 -1.33 5.37 -6.34
CA GLY A 45 -0.79 6.39 -5.46
C GLY A 45 0.49 7.07 -5.95
N ASP A 46 1.00 8.02 -5.18
CA ASP A 46 2.12 8.88 -5.56
C ASP A 46 3.49 8.45 -5.01
N ASN A 47 3.58 7.35 -4.25
CA ASN A 47 4.85 6.95 -3.62
C ASN A 47 5.61 5.86 -4.42
N PRO A 48 6.61 6.23 -5.25
CA PRO A 48 7.41 5.27 -6.01
C PRO A 48 8.27 4.35 -5.13
N ASN A 49 8.50 4.73 -3.87
CA ASN A 49 9.33 3.97 -2.93
C ASN A 49 8.57 2.83 -2.23
N THR A 50 7.37 2.49 -2.68
CA THR A 50 6.54 1.46 -2.04
C THR A 50 7.24 0.09 -1.97
N PRO A 51 7.86 -0.44 -3.04
CA PRO A 51 8.60 -1.70 -2.97
C PRO A 51 9.78 -1.64 -1.99
N ALA A 52 10.57 -0.57 -2.05
CA ALA A 52 11.71 -0.38 -1.15
C ALA A 52 11.28 -0.27 0.33
N SER A 53 10.13 0.35 0.58
CA SER A 53 9.56 0.48 1.93
C SER A 53 9.21 -0.90 2.52
N LEU A 54 8.68 -1.82 1.70
CA LEU A 54 8.35 -3.19 2.13
C LEU A 54 9.61 -3.98 2.48
N TYR A 55 10.66 -3.92 1.66
CA TYR A 55 11.94 -4.57 1.96
C TYR A 55 12.68 -3.95 3.15
N LYS A 56 12.46 -2.67 3.44
CA LYS A 56 13.01 -2.02 4.62
C LYS A 56 12.32 -2.48 5.92
N ALA A 57 11.02 -2.78 5.86
CA ALA A 57 10.21 -3.08 7.03
C ALA A 57 10.09 -4.58 7.36
N PHE A 58 10.21 -5.46 6.35
CA PHE A 58 9.94 -6.89 6.49
C PHE A 58 11.08 -7.76 5.98
N PRO A 59 11.18 -9.02 6.45
CA PRO A 59 12.07 -10.01 5.86
C PRO A 59 11.81 -10.18 4.34
N PRO A 60 12.84 -10.52 3.54
CA PRO A 60 12.71 -10.56 2.07
C PRO A 60 11.56 -11.42 1.56
N GLU A 61 11.29 -12.58 2.17
CA GLU A 61 10.20 -13.48 1.80
C GLU A 61 8.83 -12.84 2.01
N GLN A 62 8.64 -12.16 3.16
CA GLN A 62 7.39 -11.48 3.46
C GLN A 62 7.21 -10.24 2.58
N ALA A 63 8.25 -9.44 2.38
CA ALA A 63 8.22 -8.30 1.46
C ALA A 63 7.85 -8.76 0.04
N ARG A 64 8.44 -9.87 -0.42
CA ARG A 64 8.15 -10.42 -1.74
C ARG A 64 6.69 -10.89 -1.86
N ARG A 65 6.18 -11.64 -0.89
CA ARG A 65 4.76 -12.03 -0.83
C ARG A 65 3.81 -10.84 -0.91
N LEU A 66 4.12 -9.74 -0.23
CA LEU A 66 3.30 -8.53 -0.25
C LEU A 66 3.38 -7.82 -1.61
N ILE A 67 4.58 -7.73 -2.20
CA ILE A 67 4.78 -7.13 -3.53
C ILE A 67 4.06 -7.93 -4.63
N ASP A 68 4.14 -9.26 -4.59
CA ASP A 68 3.52 -10.10 -5.63
C ASP A 68 1.98 -10.00 -5.63
N ARG A 69 1.37 -9.60 -4.51
CA ARG A 69 -0.06 -9.31 -4.37
C ARG A 69 -0.46 -7.89 -4.79
N LEU A 70 0.50 -7.04 -5.14
CA LEU A 70 0.25 -5.65 -5.53
C LEU A 70 0.41 -5.46 -7.03
N GLU A 71 -0.54 -4.74 -7.61
CA GLU A 71 -0.37 -4.08 -8.89
C GLU A 71 -0.32 -2.57 -8.64
N ILE A 72 0.83 -1.93 -8.88
CA ILE A 72 1.05 -0.54 -8.49
C ILE A 72 0.96 0.37 -9.71
N HIS A 73 0.03 1.33 -9.67
CA HIS A 73 -0.08 2.41 -10.64
C HIS A 73 0.30 3.74 -10.00
N TYR A 74 1.27 4.42 -10.59
CA TYR A 74 1.71 5.73 -10.12
C TYR A 74 0.94 6.84 -10.82
N ASN A 75 0.54 7.86 -10.06
CA ASN A 75 -0.04 9.05 -10.66
C ASN A 75 0.96 9.69 -11.66
N PRO A 76 0.50 10.11 -12.85
CA PRO A 76 1.36 10.80 -13.81
C PRO A 76 1.89 12.10 -13.19
N LYS A 77 3.16 12.42 -13.44
CA LYS A 77 3.88 13.58 -12.85
C LYS A 77 3.14 14.92 -12.99
N HIS A 78 2.31 15.09 -14.01
CA HIS A 78 1.59 16.33 -14.30
C HIS A 78 0.09 16.26 -13.96
N GLY A 79 -0.36 15.21 -13.26
CA GLY A 79 -1.74 15.01 -12.84
C GLY A 79 -2.02 15.36 -11.37
N SER A 80 -1.14 16.13 -10.73
CA SER A 80 -1.41 16.70 -9.42
C SER A 80 -2.25 17.97 -9.62
N TRP A 81 -3.50 17.93 -9.14
CA TRP A 81 -4.33 19.12 -8.92
C TRP A 81 -3.71 20.03 -7.85
#